data_AF-F9S693-F1
#
_entry.id   AF-F9S693-F1
#
_cell.length_a   1.000
_cell.length_b   1.000
_cell.length_c   1.000
_cell.angle_alpha   90.00
_cell.angle_beta   90.00
_cell.angle_gamma   90.00
#
_symmetry.space_group_name_H-M   'P 1'
#
loop_
_entity.id
_entity.type
_entity.pdbx_description
1 polymer ?
#
loop_
_entity_poly.entity_id
_entity_poly.type
_entity_poly.pdbx_seq_one_letter_code
_entity_poly.pdbx_strand_id
1 'polypeptide(L)'
;MITISRNPVLTLLTLLYTLVFLFSAIEPVSRPVWFAEIIPAIGVLGLIWWVTRHYTFSNTAYILMFVWLVLHTIGSKYTFAEVPFDWFNQLIGSHERNQFDRVAHYSIGLYAYPIAEYLIRRNIVARRQK
;
A
#
# COMPACT_ATOMS: atom_id res chain seq x y z
N MET A 1 5.15 3.79 -28.35
CA MET A 1 3.86 4.38 -27.95
C MET A 1 3.41 3.62 -26.71
N ILE A 2 3.49 4.21 -25.51
CA ILE A 2 3.10 3.52 -24.27
C ILE A 2 1.58 3.50 -24.23
N THR A 3 0.98 2.38 -24.60
CA THR A 3 -0.44 2.13 -24.38
C THR A 3 -0.65 2.07 -22.87
N ILE A 4 -1.19 3.16 -22.29
CA ILE A 4 -1.71 3.12 -20.93
C ILE A 4 -2.85 2.10 -20.95
N SER A 5 -2.56 0.91 -20.41
CA SER A 5 -3.56 -0.11 -20.12
C SER A 5 -4.70 0.56 -19.36
N ARG A 6 -5.91 0.58 -19.95
CA ARG A 6 -7.12 1.09 -19.28
C ARG A 6 -7.52 0.08 -18.21
N ASN A 7 -6.87 0.13 -17.05
CA ASN A 7 -7.30 -0.64 -15.88
C ASN A 7 -8.18 0.26 -15.00
N PRO A 8 -9.52 0.16 -15.11
CA PRO A 8 -10.42 1.07 -14.40
C PRO A 8 -10.29 0.95 -12.88
N VAL A 9 -9.97 -0.24 -12.36
CA VAL A 9 -9.79 -0.47 -10.93
C VAL A 9 -8.51 0.18 -10.42
N LEU A 10 -7.38 0.01 -11.12
CA LEU A 10 -6.13 0.69 -10.75
C LEU A 10 -6.30 2.22 -10.81
N THR A 11 -6.97 2.74 -11.83
CA THR A 11 -7.28 4.17 -11.94
C THR A 11 -8.14 4.64 -10.77
N LEU A 12 -9.24 3.94 -10.45
CA LEU A 12 -10.12 4.28 -9.34
C LEU A 12 -9.36 4.27 -8.00
N LEU A 13 -8.57 3.22 -7.73
CA LEU A 13 -7.77 3.12 -6.52
C LEU A 13 -6.72 4.25 -6.45
N THR A 14 -6.10 4.60 -7.58
CA THR A 14 -5.15 5.73 -7.64
C THR A 14 -5.83 7.06 -7.33
N LEU A 15 -7.05 7.29 -7.84
CA LEU A 15 -7.84 8.49 -7.53
C LEU A 15 -8.19 8.55 -6.04
N LEU A 16 -8.66 7.45 -5.46
CA LEU A 16 -8.96 7.38 -4.03
C LEU A 16 -7.70 7.59 -3.17
N TYR A 17 -6.59 6.96 -3.55
CA TYR A 17 -5.30 7.16 -2.88
C TYR A 17 -4.82 8.61 -2.98
N THR A 18 -5.09 9.29 -4.10
CA THR A 18 -4.71 10.70 -4.27
C THR A 18 -5.41 11.58 -3.24
N LEU A 19 -6.67 11.28 -2.89
CA LEU A 19 -7.36 11.98 -1.80
C LEU A 19 -6.65 11.79 -0.45
N VAL A 20 -6.19 10.57 -0.15
CA VAL A 20 -5.42 10.25 1.07
C VAL A 20 -4.06 10.94 1.06
N PHE A 21 -3.37 10.94 -0.08
CA PHE A 21 -2.10 11.65 -0.28
C PHE A 21 -2.26 13.15 -0.02
N LEU A 22 -3.26 13.79 -0.64
CA LEU A 22 -3.53 15.22 -0.44
C LEU A 22 -3.88 15.53 1.01
N PHE A 23 -4.70 14.69 1.64
CA PHE A 23 -4.99 14.78 3.08
C PHE A 23 -3.72 14.69 3.94
N SER A 24 -2.79 13.79 3.58
CA SER A 24 -1.52 13.63 4.31
C SER A 24 -0.59 14.85 4.19
N ALA A 25 -0.64 15.54 3.05
CA ALA A 25 0.21 16.69 2.75
C ALA A 25 -0.24 17.97 3.46
N ILE A 26 -1.52 18.04 3.88
CA ILE A 26 -2.05 19.16 4.65
C ILE A 26 -1.54 19.02 6.09
N GLU A 27 -0.69 19.95 6.52
CA GLU A 27 -0.21 20.07 7.91
C GLU A 27 0.22 18.72 8.55
N PRO A 28 1.23 18.03 7.98
CA PRO A 28 1.76 16.84 8.64
C PRO A 28 2.46 17.23 9.95
N VAL A 29 2.39 16.34 10.95
CA VAL A 29 2.99 16.53 12.28
C VAL A 29 4.49 16.82 12.20
N SER A 30 5.18 16.17 11.27
CA SER A 30 6.60 16.42 10.99
C SER A 30 6.87 16.36 9.49
N ARG A 31 7.22 17.51 8.88
CA ARG A 31 7.55 17.57 7.45
C ARG A 31 8.74 16.68 7.06
N PRO A 32 9.86 16.64 7.82
CA PRO A 32 10.97 15.73 7.50
C PRO A 32 10.54 14.26 7.49
N VAL A 33 9.74 13.83 8.47
CA VAL A 33 9.20 12.45 8.52
C VAL A 33 8.26 12.23 7.35
N TRP A 34 7.35 13.16 7.08
CA TRP A 34 6.43 13.04 5.96
C TRP A 34 7.16 12.82 4.63
N PHE A 35 8.22 13.60 4.34
CA PHE A 35 9.05 13.38 3.15
C PHE A 35 9.73 12.01 3.13
N ALA A 36 10.28 11.58 4.27
CA ALA A 36 10.98 10.30 4.38
C ALA A 36 10.06 9.10 4.08
N GLU A 37 8.79 9.16 4.51
CA GLU A 37 7.81 8.08 4.35
C GLU A 37 7.03 8.17 3.04
N ILE A 38 6.68 9.38 2.57
CA ILE A 38 5.86 9.53 1.36
C ILE A 38 6.63 9.24 0.07
N ILE A 39 7.94 9.52 0.03
CA ILE A 39 8.77 9.27 -1.16
C ILE A 39 8.78 7.77 -1.51
N PRO A 40 9.07 6.85 -0.57
CA PRO A 40 8.91 5.41 -0.79
C PRO A 40 7.49 5.01 -1.23
N ALA A 41 6.44 5.54 -0.60
CA ALA A 41 5.06 5.22 -0.95
C ALA A 41 4.73 5.58 -2.42
N ILE A 42 5.12 6.78 -2.87
CA ILE A 42 4.97 7.20 -4.27
C ILE A 42 5.83 6.33 -5.19
N GLY A 43 7.03 5.94 -4.76
CA GLY A 43 7.88 4.98 -5.48
C GLY A 43 7.17 3.64 -5.71
N VAL A 44 6.52 3.10 -4.68
CA VAL A 44 5.72 1.86 -4.79
C VAL A 44 4.51 2.04 -5.70
N LEU A 45 3.77 3.15 -5.61
CA LEU A 45 2.68 3.45 -6.55
C LEU A 45 3.17 3.50 -8.00
N GLY A 46 4.31 4.15 -8.24
CA GLY A 46 4.96 4.21 -9.54
C GLY A 46 5.37 2.82 -10.05
N LEU A 47 5.88 1.96 -9.16
CA LEU A 47 6.22 0.57 -9.48
C LEU A 47 4.97 -0.23 -9.87
N ILE A 48 3.84 -0.09 -9.15
CA ILE A 48 2.58 -0.75 -9.50
C ILE A 48 2.17 -0.38 -10.93
N TRP A 49 2.12 0.92 -11.24
CA TRP A 49 1.77 1.38 -12.60
C TRP A 49 2.76 0.90 -13.67
N TRP A 50 4.06 0.86 -13.35
CA TRP A 50 5.08 0.36 -14.26
C TRP A 50 4.89 -1.14 -14.55
N VAL A 51 4.70 -1.96 -13.52
CA VAL A 51 4.46 -3.41 -13.69
C VAL A 51 3.15 -3.66 -14.44
N THR A 52 2.09 -2.88 -14.17
CA THR A 52 0.80 -2.99 -14.87
C THR A 52 0.88 -2.76 -16.37
N ARG A 53 1.90 -2.04 -16.86
CA ARG A 53 2.16 -1.92 -18.31
C ARG A 53 2.57 -3.22 -18.97
N HIS A 54 3.12 -4.15 -18.20
CA HIS A 54 3.62 -5.45 -18.67
C HIS A 54 2.78 -6.64 -18.21
N TYR A 55 2.07 -6.50 -17.08
CA TYR A 55 1.28 -7.56 -16.48
C TYR A 55 0.08 -6.98 -15.72
N THR A 56 -1.14 -7.36 -16.11
CA THR A 56 -2.36 -6.94 -15.41
C THR A 56 -2.69 -7.89 -14.28
N PHE A 57 -2.52 -7.43 -13.03
CA PHE A 57 -2.96 -8.15 -11.84
C PHE A 57 -4.49 -8.27 -11.72
N SER A 58 -4.98 -9.18 -10.87
CA SER A 58 -6.40 -9.19 -10.47
C SER A 58 -6.80 -7.93 -9.68
N ASN A 59 -8.10 -7.66 -9.66
CA ASN A 59 -8.66 -6.58 -8.83
C ASN A 59 -8.30 -6.76 -7.35
N THR A 60 -8.33 -7.99 -6.84
CA THR A 60 -7.95 -8.32 -5.46
C THR A 60 -6.50 -7.95 -5.18
N ALA A 61 -5.58 -8.32 -6.09
CA ALA A 61 -4.16 -7.94 -5.96
C ALA A 61 -3.98 -6.42 -5.89
N TYR A 62 -4.67 -5.64 -6.73
CA TYR A 62 -4.60 -4.18 -6.63
C TYR A 62 -5.14 -3.66 -5.30
N ILE A 63 -6.31 -4.13 -4.87
CA ILE A 63 -6.90 -3.71 -3.58
C ILE A 63 -5.91 -3.97 -2.43
N LEU A 64 -5.33 -5.17 -2.39
CA LEU A 64 -4.37 -5.56 -1.34
C LEU A 64 -3.09 -4.71 -1.35
N MET A 65 -2.56 -4.38 -2.53
CA MET A 65 -1.39 -3.47 -2.63
C MET A 65 -1.71 -2.06 -2.10
N PHE A 66 -2.93 -1.58 -2.34
CA PHE A 66 -3.36 -0.24 -1.92
C PHE A 66 -3.65 -0.13 -0.41
N VAL A 67 -3.93 -1.24 0.28
CA VAL A 67 -4.07 -1.23 1.75
C VAL A 67 -2.80 -0.67 2.42
N TRP A 68 -1.62 -1.18 2.04
CA TRP A 68 -0.36 -0.69 2.58
C TRP A 68 -0.11 0.77 2.20
N LEU A 69 -0.34 1.15 0.94
CA LEU A 69 -0.16 2.54 0.48
C LEU A 69 -0.97 3.52 1.34
N VAL A 70 -2.24 3.21 1.60
CA VAL A 70 -3.14 4.05 2.41
C VAL A 70 -2.65 4.12 3.86
N LEU A 71 -2.39 2.98 4.51
CA LEU A 71 -1.96 2.95 5.91
C LEU A 71 -0.62 3.67 6.11
N HIS A 72 0.36 3.42 5.24
CA HIS A 72 1.66 4.06 5.31
C HIS A 72 1.59 5.59 5.09
N THR A 73 0.71 6.04 4.19
CA THR A 73 0.47 7.48 3.94
C THR A 73 -0.28 8.17 5.08
N ILE A 74 -1.16 7.46 5.80
CA ILE A 74 -1.75 7.97 7.04
C ILE A 74 -0.67 8.09 8.12
N GLY A 75 0.20 7.08 8.25
CA GLY A 75 1.35 7.10 9.15
C GLY A 75 2.30 8.27 8.89
N SER A 76 2.55 8.62 7.63
CA SER A 76 3.41 9.76 7.28
C SER A 76 2.85 11.11 7.71
N LYS A 77 1.51 11.28 7.68
CA LYS A 77 0.84 12.51 8.14
C LYS A 77 1.05 12.74 9.62
N TYR A 78 0.78 11.72 10.43
CA TYR A 78 0.75 11.85 11.88
C TYR A 78 2.10 11.58 12.54
N THR A 79 3.03 10.93 11.84
CA THR A 79 4.05 10.07 12.44
C THR A 79 3.37 8.84 13.08
N PHE A 80 3.83 7.63 12.78
CA PHE A 80 3.12 6.38 13.08
C PHE A 80 2.65 6.23 14.54
N ALA A 81 3.30 6.90 15.49
CA ALA A 81 2.94 6.89 16.90
C ALA A 81 1.70 7.74 17.24
N GLU A 82 1.41 8.79 16.46
CA GLU A 82 0.37 9.78 16.74
C GLU A 82 -0.92 9.58 15.92
N VAL A 83 -1.00 8.50 15.13
CA VAL A 83 -2.23 8.20 14.38
C VAL A 83 -3.37 7.93 15.38
N PRO A 84 -4.55 8.57 15.25
CA PRO A 84 -5.66 8.37 16.17
C PRO A 84 -6.24 6.95 16.03
N PHE A 85 -5.65 6.01 16.77
CA PHE A 85 -5.86 4.57 16.65
C PHE A 85 -6.30 3.92 17.95
N ASP A 86 -6.72 4.72 18.93
CA ASP A 86 -7.10 4.27 20.27
C ASP A 86 -8.27 3.30 20.26
N TRP A 87 -9.20 3.45 19.33
CA TRP A 87 -10.32 2.52 19.17
C TRP A 87 -9.83 1.07 18.95
N PHE A 88 -8.75 0.88 18.18
CA PHE A 88 -8.20 -0.44 17.92
C PHE A 88 -7.31 -0.88 19.08
N ASN A 89 -6.50 0.03 19.63
CA ASN A 89 -5.66 -0.24 20.79
C ASN A 89 -6.51 -0.76 21.97
N GLN A 90 -7.65 -0.14 22.24
CA GLN A 90 -8.62 -0.57 23.26
C GLN A 90 -9.26 -1.93 22.91
N LEU A 91 -9.63 -2.14 21.65
CA LEU A 91 -10.21 -3.40 21.19
C LEU A 91 -9.32 -4.62 21.46
N ILE A 92 -7.99 -4.45 21.34
CA ILE A 92 -7.01 -5.53 21.58
C ILE A 92 -6.38 -5.49 22.97
N GLY A 93 -6.82 -4.57 23.85
CA GLY A 93 -6.27 -4.43 25.20
C GLY A 93 -4.84 -3.87 25.26
N SER A 94 -4.35 -3.19 24.21
CA SER A 94 -3.03 -2.57 24.18
C SER A 94 -3.07 -1.14 24.72
N HIS A 95 -2.69 -0.94 25.98
CA HIS A 95 -2.81 0.36 26.65
C HIS A 95 -1.50 1.17 26.69
N GLU A 96 -0.34 0.54 26.45
CA GLU A 96 0.95 1.19 26.64
C GLU A 96 1.51 1.89 25.40
N ARG A 97 1.13 1.44 24.20
CA ARG A 97 1.65 1.98 22.94
C ARG A 97 0.64 1.88 21.82
N ASN A 98 0.64 2.88 20.95
CA ASN A 98 -0.09 2.87 19.69
C ASN A 98 0.41 1.75 18.77
N GLN A 99 -0.49 0.86 18.35
CA GLN A 99 -0.17 -0.31 17.53
C GLN A 99 -0.30 -0.05 16.02
N PHE A 100 -0.63 1.17 15.60
CA PHE A 100 -0.80 1.52 14.19
C PHE A 100 0.43 1.16 13.36
N ASP A 101 1.63 1.45 13.87
CA ASP A 101 2.90 1.11 13.23
C ASP A 101 2.98 -0.38 12.85
N ARG A 102 2.63 -1.28 13.79
CA ARG A 102 2.67 -2.72 13.56
C ARG A 102 1.63 -3.16 12.53
N VAL A 103 0.43 -2.58 12.56
CA VAL A 103 -0.63 -2.90 11.60
C VAL A 103 -0.24 -2.46 10.20
N ALA A 104 0.29 -1.24 10.05
CA ALA A 104 0.79 -0.73 8.78
C ALA A 104 1.94 -1.60 8.25
N HIS A 105 2.91 -1.96 9.09
CA HIS A 105 4.01 -2.84 8.70
C HIS A 105 3.54 -4.25 8.36
N TYR A 106 2.59 -4.82 9.11
CA TYR A 106 2.03 -6.13 8.81
C TYR A 106 1.34 -6.15 7.43
N SER A 107 0.70 -5.04 7.04
CA SER A 107 -0.01 -4.93 5.76
C SER A 107 0.91 -5.05 4.54
N ILE A 108 2.24 -4.84 4.66
CA ILE A 108 3.17 -5.11 3.55
C ILE A 108 3.13 -6.59 3.14
N GLY A 109 2.82 -7.49 4.08
CA GLY A 109 2.67 -8.93 3.83
C GLY A 109 1.55 -9.25 2.82
N LEU A 110 0.59 -8.34 2.62
CA LEU A 110 -0.45 -8.50 1.60
C LEU A 110 0.11 -8.49 0.17
N TYR A 111 1.33 -7.98 -0.04
CA TYR A 111 2.05 -8.09 -1.32
C TYR A 111 2.44 -9.54 -1.67
N ALA A 112 2.38 -10.48 -0.72
CA ALA A 112 2.53 -11.90 -1.02
C ALA A 112 1.50 -12.36 -2.06
N TYR A 113 0.29 -11.79 -2.06
CA TYR A 113 -0.76 -12.15 -3.01
C TYR A 113 -0.44 -11.80 -4.47
N PRO A 114 -0.15 -10.53 -4.86
CA PRO A 114 0.24 -10.21 -6.23
C PRO A 114 1.51 -10.95 -6.67
N ILE A 115 2.48 -11.15 -5.76
CA ILE A 115 3.69 -11.92 -6.06
C ILE A 115 3.34 -13.37 -6.38
N ALA A 116 2.55 -14.03 -5.54
CA ALA A 116 2.10 -15.40 -5.78
C ALA A 116 1.28 -15.51 -7.06
N GLU A 117 0.38 -14.57 -7.31
CA GLU A 117 -0.42 -14.50 -8.54
C GLU A 117 0.49 -14.44 -9.77
N TYR A 118 1.47 -13.54 -9.78
CA TYR A 118 2.42 -13.41 -10.89
C TYR A 118 3.19 -14.71 -11.13
N LEU A 119 3.74 -15.30 -10.07
CA LEU A 119 4.54 -16.52 -10.13
C LEU A 119 3.74 -17.73 -10.65
N ILE A 120 2.49 -17.88 -10.19
CA ILE A 120 1.59 -18.96 -10.61
C ILE A 120 1.17 -18.77 -12.07
N ARG A 121 0.71 -17.56 -12.46
CA ARG A 121 0.24 -17.32 -13.84
C ARG A 121 1.35 -17.41 -14.89
N ARG A 122 2.61 -17.21 -14.49
CA ARG A 122 3.78 -17.37 -15.37
C ARG A 122 4.37 -18.79 -15.35
N ASN A 123 3.74 -19.74 -14.65
CA ASN A 123 4.23 -21.11 -14.48
C ASN A 123 5.68 -21.19 -13.93
N ILE A 124 6.14 -20.16 -13.21
CA ILE A 124 7.51 -20.12 -12.67
C ILE A 124 7.68 -21.16 -11.55
N VAL A 125 6.60 -21.44 -10.82
CA VAL A 125 6.60 -22.38 -9.67
C VAL A 125 6.17 -23.79 -10.08
N ALA A 126 5.64 -23.96 -11.30
CA ALA A 126 5.17 -25.25 -11.80
C ALA A 126 6.31 -26.08 -12.42
N ARG A 127 7.29 -26.51 -11.61
CA ARG A 127 8.08 -27.70 -11.96
C ARG A 127 7.30 -28.94 -11.51
N ARG A 128 6.60 -29.59 -12.44
CA ARG A 128 6.31 -31.01 -12.28
C ARG A 128 7.65 -31.74 -12.32
N GLN A 129 8.17 -32.15 -11.18
CA GLN A 129 9.13 -33.26 -11.16
C GLN A 129 8.36 -34.49 -11.66
N LYS A 130 8.65 -34.88 -12.89
CA LYS A 130 8.37 -36.23 -13.36
C LYS A 130 9.53 -37.12 -12.93
#